data_AF-A0A849Z609-F1
#
_entry.id   AF-A0A849Z609-F1
#
_cell.length_a   1.000
_cell.length_b   1.000
_cell.length_c   1.000
_cell.angle_alpha   90.00
_cell.angle_beta   90.00
_cell.angle_gamma   90.00
#
_symmetry.space_group_name_H-M   'P 1'
#
loop_
_entity.id
_entity.type
_entity.pdbx_description
1 polymer ?
#
loop_
_entity_poly.entity_id
_entity_poly.type
_entity_poly.pdbx_seq_one_letter_code
_entity_poly.pdbx_strand_id
1 'polypeptide(L)'
;MLLTITSTTHPATDLGYLLHKNPARAQAFELTFGKAHVFYPEATEERCTAALLVEVDPVGLVRGRRGQSGDGLLAQYVNDRPYAGSSLLSVAIVEVFGTAMAGRCKAKQEAADAPHALDARLSVLPCRGGEGLLRRLFEPLGWELTATQHALDEASPDWGLSRYFTIRLTGTKRLSELLSHLYVLVPVLDDDKHYWVADDEVEKLVRHGAGWLAAHPERELIAQRYLKHQPSLARRALERLMQEDIAVADDAQIRHAEEETALERKHSLNEQR
;
A
#
# COMPACT_ATOMS: atom_id res chain seq x y z
N MET A 1 -2.59 -15.48 -2.30
CA MET A 1 -2.48 -14.37 -1.32
C MET A 1 -3.82 -13.69 -1.12
N LEU A 2 -4.13 -13.16 0.06
CA LEU A 2 -5.41 -12.50 0.34
C LEU A 2 -5.22 -11.17 1.09
N LEU A 3 -5.77 -10.09 0.53
CA LEU A 3 -5.98 -8.80 1.19
C LEU A 3 -7.48 -8.59 1.33
N THR A 4 -7.95 -8.26 2.53
CA THR A 4 -9.33 -7.78 2.73
C THR A 4 -9.30 -6.36 3.28
N ILE A 5 -10.17 -5.50 2.77
CA ILE A 5 -10.37 -4.13 3.24
C ILE A 5 -11.83 -4.01 3.65
N THR A 6 -12.06 -3.68 4.91
CA THR A 6 -13.38 -3.44 5.46
C THR A 6 -13.53 -1.96 5.77
N SER A 7 -14.71 -1.41 5.46
CA SER A 7 -15.15 -0.12 5.95
C SER A 7 -16.41 -0.29 6.78
N THR A 8 -16.52 0.51 7.84
CA THR A 8 -17.75 0.67 8.64
C THR A 8 -18.23 2.12 8.65
N THR A 9 -17.70 2.98 7.77
CA THR A 9 -18.17 4.35 7.61
C THR A 9 -19.48 4.34 6.84
N HIS A 10 -20.54 4.88 7.42
CA HIS A 10 -21.87 4.84 6.80
C HIS A 10 -21.99 5.80 5.59
N PRO A 11 -22.55 5.36 4.45
CA PRO A 11 -22.93 3.98 4.15
C PRO A 11 -21.69 3.16 3.74
N ALA A 12 -21.44 2.02 4.40
CA ALA A 12 -20.22 1.24 4.20
C ALA A 12 -20.10 0.69 2.76
N THR A 13 -21.24 0.51 2.08
CA THR A 13 -21.30 0.14 0.66
C THR A 13 -20.58 1.13 -0.26
N ASP A 14 -20.28 2.36 0.20
CA ASP A 14 -19.45 3.33 -0.53
C ASP A 14 -18.07 2.80 -0.87
N LEU A 15 -17.56 1.85 -0.09
CA LEU A 15 -16.32 1.14 -0.41
C LEU A 15 -16.31 0.56 -1.84
N GLY A 16 -17.47 0.14 -2.37
CA GLY A 16 -17.60 -0.29 -3.77
C GLY A 16 -17.30 0.82 -4.78
N TYR A 17 -17.85 2.02 -4.56
CA TYR A 17 -17.57 3.18 -5.39
C TYR A 17 -16.12 3.64 -5.26
N LEU A 18 -15.59 3.66 -4.03
CA LEU A 18 -14.23 4.08 -3.76
C LEU A 18 -13.20 3.15 -4.42
N LEU A 19 -13.42 1.83 -4.41
CA LEU A 19 -12.56 0.84 -5.08
C LEU A 19 -12.84 0.68 -6.59
N HIS A 20 -13.89 1.32 -7.11
CA HIS A 20 -14.40 1.14 -8.48
C HIS A 20 -14.70 -0.33 -8.79
N LYS A 21 -15.36 -1.01 -7.85
CA LYS A 21 -15.77 -2.41 -7.96
C LYS A 21 -17.18 -2.57 -7.42
N ASN A 22 -18.06 -3.13 -8.23
CA ASN A 22 -19.44 -3.35 -7.84
C ASN A 22 -19.53 -4.53 -6.84
N PRO A 23 -20.04 -4.34 -5.61
CA PRO A 23 -20.16 -5.42 -4.63
C PRO A 23 -20.97 -6.63 -5.09
N ALA A 24 -21.95 -6.43 -5.99
CA ALA A 24 -22.79 -7.50 -6.52
C ALA A 24 -22.11 -8.32 -7.65
N ARG A 25 -20.87 -8.00 -8.02
CA ARG A 25 -20.17 -8.66 -9.13
C ARG A 25 -18.75 -9.05 -8.74
N ALA A 26 -18.52 -10.36 -8.63
CA ALA A 26 -17.17 -10.90 -8.60
C ALA A 26 -16.48 -10.65 -9.97
N GLN A 27 -15.22 -10.24 -9.93
CA GLN A 27 -14.42 -9.90 -11.10
C GLN A 27 -13.06 -10.60 -11.04
N ALA A 28 -12.52 -10.99 -12.19
CA ALA A 28 -11.18 -11.53 -12.33
C ALA A 28 -10.38 -10.65 -13.30
N PHE A 29 -9.10 -10.45 -12.99
CA PHE A 29 -8.15 -9.65 -13.75
C PHE A 29 -6.93 -10.50 -14.08
N GLU A 30 -6.52 -10.53 -15.34
CA GLU A 30 -5.31 -11.23 -15.77
C GLU A 30 -4.08 -10.42 -15.36
N LEU A 31 -3.10 -11.09 -14.75
CA LEU A 31 -1.80 -10.55 -14.37
C LEU A 31 -0.71 -11.32 -15.13
N THR A 32 0.47 -10.72 -15.25
CA THR A 32 1.61 -11.38 -15.94
C THR A 32 2.09 -12.65 -15.25
N PHE A 33 1.70 -12.88 -14.01
CA PHE A 33 2.09 -14.00 -13.16
C PHE A 33 0.89 -14.80 -12.61
N GLY A 34 -0.33 -14.58 -13.13
CA GLY A 34 -1.52 -15.28 -12.66
C GLY A 34 -2.78 -14.43 -12.78
N LYS A 35 -3.67 -14.48 -11.79
CA LYS A 35 -4.95 -13.76 -11.77
C LYS A 35 -5.18 -13.07 -10.43
N ALA A 36 -5.87 -11.94 -10.47
CA ALA A 36 -6.43 -11.30 -9.28
C ALA A 36 -7.95 -11.38 -9.33
N HIS A 37 -8.56 -11.84 -8.25
CA HIS A 37 -10.00 -11.90 -8.07
C HIS A 37 -10.44 -10.86 -7.06
N VAL A 38 -11.47 -10.10 -7.41
CA VAL A 38 -12.13 -9.16 -6.50
C VAL A 38 -13.56 -9.59 -6.27
N PHE A 39 -13.94 -9.68 -5.01
CA PHE A 39 -15.30 -9.98 -4.59
C PHE A 39 -15.56 -9.38 -3.21
N TYR A 40 -16.84 -9.33 -2.83
CA TYR A 40 -17.28 -8.73 -1.57
C TYR A 40 -17.93 -9.81 -0.72
N PRO A 41 -17.22 -10.40 0.26
CA PRO A 41 -17.83 -11.36 1.19
C PRO A 41 -18.96 -10.75 2.03
N GLU A 42 -18.96 -9.43 2.23
CA GLU A 42 -20.01 -8.71 2.95
C GLU A 42 -20.19 -7.31 2.35
N ALA A 43 -21.44 -6.89 2.17
CA ALA A 43 -21.79 -5.58 1.60
C ALA A 43 -23.15 -5.11 2.15
N THR A 44 -23.16 -4.61 3.38
CA THR A 44 -24.31 -3.95 4.01
C THR A 44 -24.02 -2.46 4.23
N GLU A 45 -25.02 -1.68 4.66
CA GLU A 45 -24.85 -0.25 4.95
C GLU A 45 -23.97 0.00 6.18
N GLU A 46 -23.92 -0.96 7.11
CA GLU A 46 -23.13 -0.89 8.35
C GLU A 46 -21.71 -1.42 8.15
N ARG A 47 -21.53 -2.41 7.28
CA ARG A 47 -20.24 -3.07 7.06
C ARG A 47 -20.10 -3.55 5.63
N CYS A 48 -18.99 -3.16 5.00
CA CYS A 48 -18.65 -3.60 3.66
C CYS A 48 -17.20 -4.06 3.63
N THR A 49 -16.97 -5.29 3.17
CA THR A 49 -15.65 -5.90 3.05
C THR A 49 -15.38 -6.25 1.60
N ALA A 50 -14.34 -5.66 1.02
CA ALA A 50 -13.77 -6.07 -0.26
C ALA A 50 -12.64 -7.06 -0.02
N ALA A 51 -12.54 -8.09 -0.87
CA ALA A 51 -11.46 -9.06 -0.88
C ALA A 51 -10.72 -9.01 -2.22
N LEU A 52 -9.39 -8.93 -2.16
CA LEU A 52 -8.47 -9.11 -3.29
C LEU A 52 -7.72 -10.42 -3.06
N LEU A 53 -8.07 -11.45 -3.83
CA LEU A 53 -7.42 -12.75 -3.84
C LEU A 53 -6.49 -12.82 -5.05
N VAL A 54 -5.19 -12.95 -4.82
CA VAL A 54 -4.19 -13.13 -5.88
C VAL A 54 -3.83 -14.60 -5.98
N GLU A 55 -4.08 -15.16 -7.16
CA GLU A 55 -3.75 -16.51 -7.57
C GLU A 55 -2.55 -16.43 -8.51
N VAL A 56 -1.41 -16.99 -8.12
CA VAL A 56 -0.18 -16.97 -8.92
C VAL A 56 -0.06 -18.29 -9.66
N ASP A 57 0.30 -18.26 -10.93
CA ASP A 57 0.72 -19.44 -11.68
C ASP A 57 2.21 -19.73 -11.43
N PRO A 58 2.56 -20.71 -10.59
CA PRO A 58 3.96 -21.01 -10.27
C PRO A 58 4.74 -21.50 -11.51
N VAL A 59 4.07 -22.17 -12.46
CA VAL A 59 4.73 -22.72 -13.65
C VAL A 59 5.00 -21.61 -14.66
N GLY A 60 4.01 -20.74 -14.89
CA GLY A 60 4.15 -19.55 -15.72
C GLY A 60 5.25 -18.61 -15.23
N LEU A 61 5.36 -18.44 -13.91
CA LEU A 61 6.38 -17.59 -13.27
C LEU A 61 7.83 -18.05 -13.57
N VAL A 62 8.06 -19.36 -13.68
CA VAL A 62 9.39 -19.93 -14.00
C VAL A 62 9.67 -19.88 -15.50
N ARG A 63 8.68 -20.23 -16.34
CA ARG A 63 8.86 -20.31 -17.80
C ARG A 63 9.19 -18.97 -18.46
N GLY A 64 8.70 -17.86 -17.89
CA GLY A 64 9.01 -16.50 -18.36
C GLY A 64 10.43 -16.02 -18.02
N ARG A 65 11.17 -16.71 -17.14
CA ARG A 65 12.50 -16.31 -16.65
C ARG A 65 13.57 -17.31 -17.09
N ARG A 66 13.92 -17.32 -18.37
CA ARG A 66 15.15 -17.99 -18.82
C ARG A 66 16.38 -17.24 -18.25
N GLY A 67 17.00 -17.81 -17.21
CA GLY A 67 18.39 -17.50 -16.83
C GLY A 67 18.64 -16.58 -15.62
N GLN A 68 17.68 -16.37 -14.70
CA GLN A 68 17.82 -15.34 -13.64
C GLN A 68 17.60 -15.82 -12.19
N SER A 69 18.14 -16.98 -11.79
CA SER A 69 18.25 -17.29 -10.36
C SER A 69 19.52 -18.11 -10.11
N GLY A 70 20.40 -17.57 -9.26
CA GLY A 70 21.58 -18.30 -8.73
C GLY A 70 21.22 -19.36 -7.68
N ASP A 71 19.93 -19.51 -7.40
CA ASP A 71 19.39 -20.58 -6.56
C ASP A 71 19.07 -21.82 -7.39
N GLY A 72 19.31 -23.00 -6.80
CA GLY A 72 19.21 -24.29 -7.49
C GLY A 72 17.86 -24.50 -8.22
N LEU A 73 17.88 -25.30 -9.29
CA LEU A 73 16.72 -25.57 -10.18
C LEU A 73 15.42 -25.89 -9.42
N LEU A 74 15.49 -26.53 -8.25
CA LEU A 74 14.35 -26.88 -7.39
C LEU A 74 13.69 -25.66 -6.72
N ALA A 75 14.47 -24.69 -6.23
CA ALA A 75 13.96 -23.50 -5.54
C ALA A 75 13.11 -22.60 -6.47
N GLN A 76 13.29 -22.74 -7.79
CA GLN A 76 12.47 -22.04 -8.77
C GLN A 76 11.04 -22.59 -8.85
N TYR A 77 10.85 -23.90 -8.62
CA TYR A 77 9.54 -24.56 -8.69
C TYR A 77 8.86 -24.69 -7.32
N VAL A 78 9.64 -24.84 -6.25
CA VAL A 78 9.14 -24.98 -4.88
C VAL A 78 9.56 -23.77 -4.06
N ASN A 79 8.68 -22.79 -3.96
CA ASN A 79 8.87 -21.58 -3.16
C ASN A 79 7.53 -21.04 -2.65
N ASP A 80 7.62 -20.05 -1.77
CA ASP A 80 6.52 -19.39 -1.08
C ASP A 80 5.80 -18.32 -1.92
N ARG A 81 6.36 -17.91 -3.06
CA ARG A 81 5.86 -16.77 -3.87
C ARG A 81 4.37 -16.86 -4.24
N PRO A 82 3.80 -18.04 -4.56
CA PRO A 82 2.37 -18.12 -4.87
C PRO A 82 1.45 -17.86 -3.66
N TYR A 83 2.00 -18.01 -2.45
CA TYR A 83 1.23 -18.08 -1.22
C TYR A 83 1.47 -16.87 -0.31
N ALA A 84 2.64 -16.24 -0.42
CA ALA A 84 3.08 -15.14 0.44
C ALA A 84 2.76 -13.76 -0.16
N GLY A 85 2.22 -12.85 0.67
CA GLY A 85 1.89 -11.45 0.36
C GLY A 85 3.13 -10.61 0.05
N SER A 86 3.72 -10.87 -1.10
CA SER A 86 5.00 -10.31 -1.58
C SER A 86 4.77 -9.08 -2.48
N SER A 87 5.84 -8.62 -3.13
CA SER A 87 5.76 -7.58 -4.19
C SER A 87 4.72 -7.86 -5.29
N LEU A 88 4.35 -9.12 -5.53
CA LEU A 88 3.27 -9.50 -6.45
C LEU A 88 1.90 -8.95 -6.01
N LEU A 89 1.65 -8.88 -4.71
CA LEU A 89 0.43 -8.26 -4.19
C LEU A 89 0.41 -6.76 -4.45
N SER A 90 1.55 -6.06 -4.29
CA SER A 90 1.63 -4.64 -4.62
C SER A 90 1.30 -4.38 -6.09
N VAL A 91 1.78 -5.22 -7.01
CA VAL A 91 1.41 -5.12 -8.44
C VAL A 91 -0.10 -5.32 -8.61
N ALA A 92 -0.68 -6.35 -7.99
CA ALA A 92 -2.11 -6.59 -8.06
C ALA A 92 -2.94 -5.42 -7.52
N ILE A 93 -2.51 -4.76 -6.43
CA ILE A 93 -3.17 -3.57 -5.88
C ILE A 93 -3.22 -2.44 -6.92
N VAL A 94 -2.12 -2.15 -7.61
CA VAL A 94 -2.10 -1.08 -8.62
C VAL A 94 -2.94 -1.41 -9.83
N GLU A 95 -2.84 -2.64 -10.34
CA GLU A 95 -3.60 -3.07 -11.52
C GLU A 95 -5.11 -3.04 -11.25
N VAL A 96 -5.53 -3.48 -10.06
CA VAL A 96 -6.95 -3.64 -9.72
C VAL A 96 -7.55 -2.38 -9.10
N PHE A 97 -6.80 -1.69 -8.24
CA PHE A 97 -7.27 -0.53 -7.46
C PHE A 97 -6.53 0.77 -7.79
N GLY A 98 -5.82 0.85 -8.92
CA GLY A 98 -5.01 2.03 -9.26
C GLY A 98 -5.79 3.35 -9.32
N THR A 99 -7.07 3.33 -9.69
CA THR A 99 -7.91 4.55 -9.66
C THR A 99 -8.22 5.01 -8.23
N ALA A 100 -8.53 4.06 -7.34
CA ALA A 100 -8.77 4.31 -5.92
C ALA A 100 -7.49 4.79 -5.20
N MET A 101 -6.36 4.14 -5.51
CA MET A 101 -5.05 4.52 -4.98
C MET A 101 -4.65 5.93 -5.39
N ALA A 102 -5.08 6.38 -6.59
CA ALA A 102 -4.88 7.76 -7.02
C ALA A 102 -5.87 8.78 -6.40
N GLY A 103 -6.72 8.35 -5.46
CA GLY A 103 -7.67 9.23 -4.77
C GLY A 103 -8.84 9.72 -5.63
N ARG A 104 -9.10 9.11 -6.78
CA ARG A 104 -10.16 9.57 -7.70
C ARG A 104 -11.41 8.71 -7.56
N CYS A 105 -12.57 9.33 -7.40
CA CYS A 105 -13.87 8.67 -7.49
C CYS A 105 -14.89 9.60 -8.15
N LYS A 106 -15.12 9.43 -9.47
CA LYS A 106 -16.06 10.29 -10.23
C LYS A 106 -17.48 10.30 -9.64
N ALA A 107 -17.92 9.19 -9.07
CA ALA A 107 -19.26 9.07 -8.50
C ALA A 107 -19.37 9.70 -7.10
N LYS A 108 -18.29 9.68 -6.31
CA LYS A 108 -18.27 10.08 -4.90
C LYS A 108 -16.92 10.66 -4.49
N GLN A 109 -16.55 11.80 -5.09
CA GLN A 109 -15.23 12.39 -4.87
C GLN A 109 -15.06 12.87 -3.42
N GLU A 110 -16.09 13.53 -2.85
CA GLU A 110 -16.08 13.95 -1.44
C GLU A 110 -15.84 12.78 -0.48
N ALA A 111 -16.43 11.62 -0.75
CA ALA A 111 -16.17 10.42 0.04
C ALA A 111 -14.74 9.90 -0.16
N ALA A 112 -14.16 9.98 -1.36
CA ALA A 112 -12.77 9.57 -1.59
C ALA A 112 -11.74 10.46 -0.87
N ASP A 113 -12.06 11.74 -0.71
CA ASP A 113 -11.23 12.73 -0.01
C ASP A 113 -11.42 12.68 1.51
N ALA A 114 -12.53 12.12 1.99
CA ALA A 114 -12.82 11.95 3.41
C ALA A 114 -12.10 10.74 4.04
N PRO A 115 -11.78 10.80 5.35
CA PRO A 115 -11.27 9.66 6.07
C PRO A 115 -12.39 8.64 6.38
N HIS A 116 -12.07 7.35 6.29
CA HIS A 116 -12.96 6.23 6.59
C HIS A 116 -12.41 5.40 7.73
N ALA A 117 -13.29 4.83 8.55
CA ALA A 117 -12.94 3.79 9.51
C ALA A 117 -12.63 2.51 8.74
N LEU A 118 -11.34 2.24 8.56
CA LEU A 118 -10.82 1.15 7.75
C LEU A 118 -10.20 0.06 8.62
N ASP A 119 -10.42 -1.18 8.18
CA ASP A 119 -9.81 -2.38 8.73
C ASP A 119 -9.28 -3.23 7.58
N ALA A 120 -7.97 -3.28 7.44
CA ALA A 120 -7.30 -4.03 6.41
C ALA A 120 -6.58 -5.24 7.01
N ARG A 121 -6.82 -6.43 6.46
CA ARG A 121 -6.14 -7.66 6.84
C ARG A 121 -5.35 -8.20 5.67
N LEU A 122 -4.08 -8.48 5.92
CA LEU A 122 -3.17 -9.10 4.97
C LEU A 122 -2.69 -10.44 5.52
N SER A 123 -2.98 -11.51 4.78
CA SER A 123 -2.61 -12.88 5.16
C SER A 123 -1.25 -13.27 4.58
N VAL A 124 -0.44 -13.97 5.39
CA VAL A 124 0.83 -14.60 4.99
C VAL A 124 1.83 -13.59 4.40
N LEU A 125 2.09 -12.51 5.13
CA LEU A 125 3.10 -11.50 4.80
C LEU A 125 4.49 -11.95 5.27
N PRO A 126 5.47 -12.15 4.38
CA PRO A 126 6.85 -12.38 4.79
C PRO A 126 7.41 -11.13 5.44
N CYS A 127 8.00 -11.28 6.64
CA CYS A 127 8.70 -10.19 7.31
C CYS A 127 10.03 -10.67 7.87
N ARG A 128 11.11 -10.39 7.15
CA ARG A 128 12.48 -10.76 7.59
C ARG A 128 12.96 -9.96 8.81
N GLY A 129 12.37 -8.80 9.07
CA GLY A 129 12.69 -7.95 10.23
C GLY A 129 11.87 -8.24 11.49
N GLY A 130 10.99 -9.25 11.45
CA GLY A 130 10.10 -9.60 12.55
C GLY A 130 9.05 -8.53 12.89
N GLU A 131 8.29 -8.77 13.96
CA GLU A 131 7.18 -7.89 14.37
C GLU A 131 7.63 -6.46 14.68
N GLY A 132 8.83 -6.29 15.24
CA GLY A 132 9.38 -4.97 15.53
C GLY A 132 9.51 -4.09 14.28
N LEU A 133 9.85 -4.66 13.12
CA LEU A 133 9.86 -3.90 11.88
C LEU A 133 8.45 -3.54 11.41
N LEU A 134 7.47 -4.45 11.52
CA LEU A 134 6.08 -4.15 11.16
C LEU A 134 5.57 -2.93 11.92
N ARG A 135 5.81 -2.87 13.23
CA ARG A 135 5.42 -1.74 14.09
C ARG A 135 6.07 -0.44 13.65
N ARG A 136 7.40 -0.43 13.47
CA ARG A 136 8.14 0.78 13.02
C ARG A 136 7.72 1.29 11.63
N LEU A 137 7.15 0.44 10.78
CA LEU A 137 6.69 0.85 9.45
C LEU A 137 5.24 1.33 9.42
N PHE A 138 4.34 0.76 10.22
CA PHE A 138 2.91 1.09 10.15
C PHE A 138 2.42 2.01 11.27
N GLU A 139 2.96 1.90 12.49
CA GLU A 139 2.50 2.71 13.63
C GLU A 139 2.79 4.22 13.46
N PRO A 140 3.96 4.66 12.93
CA PRO A 140 4.21 6.08 12.69
C PRO A 140 3.26 6.71 11.66
N LEU A 141 2.66 5.90 10.80
CA LEU A 141 1.62 6.35 9.87
C LEU A 141 0.27 6.54 10.57
N GLY A 142 0.14 6.18 11.85
CA GLY A 142 -1.10 6.26 12.63
C GLY A 142 -2.03 5.06 12.42
N TRP A 143 -1.49 3.89 12.07
CA TRP A 143 -2.24 2.63 12.06
C TRP A 143 -2.12 1.92 13.40
N GLU A 144 -3.23 1.39 13.89
CA GLU A 144 -3.21 0.36 14.92
C GLU A 144 -2.87 -0.99 14.27
N LEU A 145 -1.76 -1.60 14.69
CA LEU A 145 -1.26 -2.86 14.14
C LEU A 145 -1.47 -4.02 15.12
N THR A 146 -2.17 -5.05 14.64
CA THR A 146 -2.11 -6.40 15.20
C THR A 146 -1.33 -7.29 14.26
N ALA A 147 -0.36 -8.04 14.79
CA ALA A 147 0.43 -9.01 14.03
C ALA A 147 0.37 -10.38 14.71
N THR A 148 0.16 -11.42 13.92
CA THR A 148 0.19 -12.81 14.39
C THR A 148 1.22 -13.57 13.57
N GLN A 149 2.31 -13.99 14.23
CA GLN A 149 3.34 -14.82 13.62
C GLN A 149 2.85 -16.27 13.53
N HIS A 150 3.13 -16.94 12.42
CA HIS A 150 2.73 -18.33 12.21
C HIS A 150 3.86 -19.29 12.57
N ALA A 151 3.51 -20.46 13.12
CA ALA A 151 4.46 -21.57 13.27
C ALA A 151 4.98 -22.02 11.91
N LEU A 152 6.20 -22.58 11.87
CA LEU A 152 6.76 -23.14 10.63
C LEU A 152 6.00 -24.41 10.22
N ASP A 153 5.64 -25.22 11.20
CA ASP A 153 4.76 -26.37 11.08
C ASP A 153 4.02 -26.58 12.41
N GLU A 154 2.68 -26.60 12.39
CA GLU A 154 1.86 -26.83 13.59
C GLU A 154 2.03 -28.25 14.16
N ALA A 155 2.36 -29.23 13.31
CA ALA A 155 2.61 -30.61 13.72
C ALA A 155 4.04 -30.82 14.27
N SER A 156 4.95 -29.87 14.03
CA SER A 156 6.34 -29.92 14.52
C SER A 156 6.74 -28.62 15.25
N PRO A 157 6.24 -28.39 16.48
CA PRO A 157 6.50 -27.14 17.22
C PRO A 157 7.98 -26.85 17.48
N ASP A 158 8.83 -27.88 17.55
CA ASP A 158 10.28 -27.76 17.78
C ASP A 158 11.00 -27.02 16.64
N TRP A 159 10.37 -26.89 15.46
CA TRP A 159 10.92 -26.12 14.33
C TRP A 159 10.78 -24.60 14.52
N GLY A 160 10.00 -24.18 15.52
CA GLY A 160 9.84 -22.79 15.89
C GLY A 160 8.90 -22.01 14.96
N LEU A 161 9.03 -20.69 15.03
CA LEU A 161 8.17 -19.76 14.31
C LEU A 161 8.70 -19.48 12.90
N SER A 162 7.78 -19.33 11.95
CA SER A 162 8.08 -18.91 10.58
C SER A 162 8.35 -17.41 10.51
N ARG A 163 8.83 -16.92 9.36
CA ARG A 163 8.95 -15.48 9.07
C ARG A 163 7.63 -14.83 8.61
N TYR A 164 6.53 -15.58 8.56
CA TYR A 164 5.27 -15.09 8.00
C TYR A 164 4.35 -14.60 9.10
N PHE A 165 3.68 -13.50 8.79
CA PHE A 165 2.72 -12.86 9.68
C PHE A 165 1.37 -12.73 8.97
N THR A 166 0.29 -12.84 9.73
CA THR A 166 -0.97 -12.20 9.35
C THR A 166 -1.04 -10.88 10.09
N ILE A 167 -1.26 -9.79 9.36
CA ILE A 167 -1.39 -8.46 9.96
C ILE A 167 -2.80 -7.91 9.77
N ARG A 168 -3.23 -7.09 10.74
CA ARG A 168 -4.44 -6.28 10.68
C ARG A 168 -4.06 -4.83 10.98
N LEU A 169 -4.48 -3.93 10.10
CA LEU A 169 -4.30 -2.49 10.22
C LEU A 169 -5.67 -1.86 10.41
N THR A 170 -5.86 -1.17 11.53
CA THR A 170 -7.11 -0.46 11.83
C THR A 170 -6.83 1.03 11.97
N GLY A 171 -7.70 1.89 11.44
CA GLY A 171 -7.55 3.33 11.59
C GLY A 171 -8.54 4.14 10.75
N THR A 172 -8.61 5.43 11.03
CA THR A 172 -9.48 6.38 10.31
C THR A 172 -8.67 7.19 9.31
N LYS A 173 -8.69 6.81 8.04
CA LYS A 173 -7.83 7.36 6.97
C LYS A 173 -8.49 7.31 5.59
N ARG A 174 -7.93 8.02 4.61
CA ARG A 174 -8.40 7.90 3.22
C ARG A 174 -8.04 6.52 2.67
N LEU A 175 -8.90 5.98 1.80
CA LEU A 175 -8.64 4.69 1.16
C LEU A 175 -7.36 4.72 0.32
N SER A 176 -7.09 5.84 -0.35
CA SER A 176 -5.87 6.03 -1.15
C SER A 176 -4.60 5.93 -0.31
N GLU A 177 -4.63 6.40 0.95
CA GLU A 177 -3.50 6.31 1.89
C GLU A 177 -3.25 4.86 2.27
N LEU A 178 -4.29 4.10 2.65
CA LEU A 178 -4.16 2.66 2.92
C LEU A 178 -3.53 1.92 1.74
N LEU A 179 -4.04 2.12 0.53
CA LEU A 179 -3.55 1.44 -0.67
C LEU A 179 -2.10 1.83 -0.99
N SER A 180 -1.74 3.11 -0.84
CA SER A 180 -0.39 3.61 -1.09
C SER A 180 0.61 3.09 -0.05
N HIS A 181 0.24 3.09 1.23
CA HIS A 181 1.05 2.49 2.30
C HIS A 181 1.31 1.01 2.05
N LEU A 182 0.26 0.23 1.74
CA LEU A 182 0.41 -1.20 1.43
C LEU A 182 1.27 -1.42 0.19
N TYR A 183 1.06 -0.62 -0.86
CA TYR A 183 1.84 -0.72 -2.10
C TYR A 183 3.35 -0.56 -1.86
N VAL A 184 3.74 0.44 -1.06
CA VAL A 184 5.15 0.76 -0.76
C VAL A 184 5.75 -0.18 0.30
N LEU A 185 5.01 -0.49 1.37
CA LEU A 185 5.58 -1.19 2.53
C LEU A 185 5.60 -2.71 2.40
N VAL A 186 4.68 -3.32 1.64
CA VAL A 186 4.70 -4.79 1.42
C VAL A 186 6.03 -5.26 0.80
N PRO A 187 6.56 -4.64 -0.27
CA PRO A 187 7.87 -5.01 -0.83
C PRO A 187 9.04 -4.77 0.12
N VAL A 188 8.94 -3.78 1.02
CA VAL A 188 9.97 -3.47 2.04
C VAL A 188 10.06 -4.58 3.11
N LEU A 189 8.92 -5.19 3.43
CA LEU A 189 8.82 -6.27 4.43
C LEU A 189 9.36 -7.60 3.89
N ASP A 190 9.05 -7.88 2.63
CA ASP A 190 9.56 -9.02 1.87
C ASP A 190 11.08 -8.94 1.66
N ASP A 191 11.58 -7.73 1.36
CA ASP A 191 13.00 -7.44 1.10
C ASP A 191 13.59 -8.33 0.00
N ASP A 192 12.76 -8.74 -0.96
CA ASP A 192 13.12 -9.65 -2.04
C ASP A 192 12.44 -9.28 -3.37
N LYS A 193 13.04 -8.34 -4.10
CA LYS A 193 12.62 -8.03 -5.47
C LYS A 193 13.37 -8.90 -6.47
N HIS A 194 12.63 -9.85 -7.06
CA HIS A 194 13.16 -10.79 -8.04
C HIS A 194 13.30 -10.22 -9.48
N TYR A 195 13.17 -8.90 -9.64
CA TYR A 195 13.41 -8.18 -10.90
C TYR A 195 14.49 -7.10 -10.69
N TRP A 196 15.01 -6.57 -11.79
CA TRP A 196 15.94 -5.45 -11.78
C TRP A 196 15.19 -4.16 -11.46
N VAL A 197 15.65 -3.45 -10.44
CA VAL A 197 15.14 -2.13 -10.05
C VAL A 197 15.94 -1.08 -10.81
N ALA A 198 15.25 -0.21 -11.54
CA ALA A 198 15.83 0.90 -12.29
C ALA A 198 15.16 2.23 -11.92
N ASP A 199 15.37 3.26 -12.74
CA ASP A 199 14.86 4.63 -12.50
C ASP A 199 13.32 4.70 -12.44
N ASP A 200 12.61 3.79 -13.10
CA ASP A 200 11.15 3.72 -13.07
C ASP A 200 10.61 3.37 -11.67
N GLU A 201 11.34 2.57 -10.89
CA GLU A 201 10.99 2.25 -9.51
C GLU A 201 11.19 3.44 -8.57
N VAL A 202 12.12 4.34 -8.89
CA VAL A 202 12.27 5.62 -8.16
C VAL A 202 11.03 6.48 -8.37
N GLU A 203 10.55 6.60 -9.61
CA GLU A 203 9.34 7.38 -9.91
C GLU A 203 8.10 6.80 -9.24
N LYS A 204 7.96 5.46 -9.20
CA LYS A 204 6.89 4.79 -8.46
C LYS A 204 6.97 5.08 -6.96
N LEU A 205 8.17 5.01 -6.37
CA LEU A 205 8.36 5.29 -4.96
C LEU A 205 8.02 6.75 -4.62
N VAL A 206 8.48 7.70 -5.43
CA VAL A 206 8.17 9.12 -5.24
C VAL A 206 6.67 9.34 -5.33
N ARG A 207 6.03 8.86 -6.41
CA ARG A 207 4.60 9.03 -6.63
C ARG A 207 3.72 8.44 -5.53
N HIS A 208 4.05 7.26 -5.03
CA HIS A 208 3.25 6.56 -4.01
C HIS A 208 3.70 6.85 -2.58
N GLY A 209 4.89 7.45 -2.41
CA GLY A 209 5.42 7.95 -1.15
C GLY A 209 5.10 9.43 -0.88
N ALA A 210 4.68 10.19 -1.90
CA ALA A 210 4.37 11.61 -1.78
C ALA A 210 3.35 11.88 -0.66
N GLY A 211 3.63 12.91 0.15
CA GLY A 211 2.78 13.34 1.25
C GLY A 211 2.93 12.55 2.56
N TRP A 212 3.71 11.47 2.62
CA TRP A 212 3.94 10.73 3.87
C TRP A 212 5.36 10.21 4.06
N LEU A 213 6.04 9.79 2.98
CA LEU A 213 7.31 9.09 3.09
C LEU A 213 8.45 10.01 3.53
N ALA A 214 8.47 11.28 3.11
CA ALA A 214 9.55 12.19 3.52
C ALA A 214 9.54 12.50 5.03
N ALA A 215 8.36 12.47 5.65
CA ALA A 215 8.15 12.64 7.09
C ALA A 215 8.28 11.34 7.90
N HIS A 216 8.38 10.19 7.23
CA HIS A 216 8.42 8.89 7.92
C HIS A 216 9.77 8.68 8.64
N PRO A 217 9.79 8.23 9.91
CA PRO A 217 11.04 8.05 10.67
C PRO A 217 11.95 6.96 10.07
N GLU A 218 11.38 5.96 9.39
CA GLU A 218 12.10 4.88 8.71
C GLU A 218 12.28 5.13 7.20
N ARG A 219 12.20 6.38 6.72
CA ARG A 219 12.25 6.70 5.28
C ARG A 219 13.49 6.18 4.58
N GLU A 220 14.66 6.22 5.23
CA GLU A 220 15.92 5.71 4.68
C GLU A 220 15.84 4.19 4.51
N LEU A 221 15.33 3.47 5.50
CA LEU A 221 15.13 2.02 5.44
C LEU A 221 14.13 1.63 4.35
N ILE A 222 13.00 2.34 4.28
CA ILE A 222 11.97 2.14 3.26
C ILE A 222 12.57 2.31 1.87
N ALA A 223 13.24 3.43 1.61
CA ALA A 223 13.84 3.71 0.31
C ALA A 223 14.91 2.67 -0.08
N GLN A 224 15.77 2.28 0.88
CA GLN A 224 16.80 1.27 0.65
C GLN A 224 16.19 -0.07 0.25
N ARG A 225 15.26 -0.61 1.04
CA ARG A 225 14.66 -1.94 0.75
C ARG A 225 13.78 -1.92 -0.48
N TYR A 226 12.97 -0.86 -0.64
CA TYR A 226 12.11 -0.72 -1.82
C TYR A 226 12.93 -0.71 -3.11
N LEU A 227 14.13 -0.11 -3.09
CA LEU A 227 15.02 0.00 -4.24
C LEU A 227 16.13 -1.06 -4.26
N LYS A 228 15.88 -2.22 -3.62
CA LYS A 228 16.77 -3.39 -3.62
C LYS A 228 18.19 -3.05 -3.17
N HIS A 229 18.29 -2.27 -2.10
CA HIS A 229 19.54 -1.83 -1.46
C HIS A 229 20.48 -1.04 -2.39
N GLN A 230 19.97 -0.38 -3.43
CA GLN A 230 20.75 0.49 -4.31
C GLN A 230 20.86 1.91 -3.73
N PRO A 231 22.02 2.32 -3.16
CA PRO A 231 22.10 3.56 -2.38
C PRO A 231 21.92 4.83 -3.24
N SER A 232 22.35 4.78 -4.51
CA SER A 232 22.21 5.89 -5.44
C SER A 232 20.73 6.16 -5.79
N LEU A 233 19.95 5.11 -6.03
CA LEU A 233 18.52 5.22 -6.29
C LEU A 233 17.77 5.69 -5.04
N ALA A 234 18.09 5.12 -3.88
CA ALA A 234 17.47 5.49 -2.60
C ALA A 234 17.68 6.97 -2.28
N ARG A 235 18.92 7.48 -2.45
CA ARG A 235 19.21 8.90 -2.25
C ARG A 235 18.41 9.79 -3.20
N ARG A 236 18.39 9.46 -4.49
CA ARG A 236 17.62 10.21 -5.51
C ARG A 236 16.13 10.26 -5.18
N ALA A 237 15.56 9.15 -4.72
CA ALA A 237 14.15 9.10 -4.33
C ALA A 237 13.85 10.02 -3.14
N LEU A 238 14.68 9.96 -2.09
CA LEU A 238 14.52 10.78 -0.89
C LEU A 238 14.71 12.28 -1.18
N GLU A 239 15.71 12.65 -2.00
CA GLU A 239 15.92 14.03 -2.42
C GLU A 239 14.69 14.60 -3.14
N ARG A 240 14.08 13.83 -4.06
CA ARG A 240 12.87 14.23 -4.76
C ARG A 240 11.66 14.37 -3.84
N LEU A 241 11.44 13.40 -2.95
CA LEU A 241 10.34 13.44 -1.97
C LEU A 241 10.45 14.66 -1.05
N MET A 242 11.66 14.99 -0.61
CA MET A 242 11.89 16.18 0.21
C MET A 242 11.65 17.48 -0.57
N GLN A 243 12.00 17.53 -1.86
CA GLN A 243 11.74 18.70 -2.72
C GLN A 243 10.24 18.90 -2.96
N GLU A 244 9.49 17.82 -3.22
CA GLU A 244 8.03 17.89 -3.41
C GLU A 244 7.31 18.36 -2.14
N ASP A 245 7.71 17.85 -0.97
CA ASP A 245 7.11 18.27 0.30
C ASP A 245 7.39 19.75 0.61
N ILE A 246 8.60 20.25 0.30
CA ILE A 246 8.92 21.68 0.44
C ILE A 246 8.04 22.53 -0.49
N ALA A 247 7.90 22.14 -1.76
CA ALA A 247 7.07 22.87 -2.72
C ALA A 247 5.59 22.92 -2.29
N VAL A 248 5.05 21.81 -1.78
CA VAL A 248 3.67 21.76 -1.27
C VAL A 248 3.48 22.65 -0.04
N ALA A 249 4.49 22.71 0.84
CA ALA A 249 4.45 23.58 2.01
C ALA A 249 4.50 25.07 1.62
N ASP A 250 5.34 25.45 0.67
CA ASP A 250 5.43 26.82 0.15
C ASP A 250 4.10 27.26 -0.51
N ASP A 251 3.49 26.40 -1.34
CA ASP A 251 2.19 26.66 -1.96
C ASP A 251 1.05 26.81 -0.93
N ALA A 252 1.11 26.08 0.19
CA ALA A 252 0.15 26.21 1.27
C ALA A 252 0.32 27.55 2.03
N GLN A 253 1.57 27.99 2.25
CA GLN A 253 1.87 29.27 2.89
C GLN A 253 1.45 30.46 2.02
N ILE A 254 1.67 30.39 0.70
CA ILE A 254 1.23 31.42 -0.24
C ILE A 254 -0.29 31.57 -0.20
N ARG A 255 -1.04 30.45 -0.27
CA ARG A 255 -2.52 30.48 -0.18
C ARG A 255 -3.02 31.05 1.15
N HIS A 256 -2.40 30.66 2.27
CA HIS A 256 -2.76 31.20 3.58
C HIS A 256 -2.52 32.72 3.66
N ALA A 257 -1.41 33.22 3.12
CA ALA A 257 -1.13 34.65 3.05
C ALA A 257 -2.12 35.40 2.12
N GLU A 258 -2.53 34.80 1.02
CA GLU A 258 -3.57 35.35 0.14
C GLU A 258 -4.95 35.40 0.81
N GLU A 259 -5.31 34.38 1.59
CA GLU A 259 -6.55 34.34 2.38
C GLU A 259 -6.55 35.41 3.49
N GLU A 260 -5.44 35.54 4.21
CA GLU A 260 -5.26 36.54 5.28
C GLU A 260 -5.34 37.97 4.73
N THR A 261 -4.64 38.25 3.62
CA THR A 261 -4.73 39.56 2.94
C THR A 261 -6.11 39.85 2.35
N ALA A 262 -6.86 38.83 1.91
CA ALA A 262 -8.25 38.99 1.46
C ALA A 262 -9.21 39.27 2.63
N LEU A 263 -8.97 38.70 3.81
CA LEU A 263 -9.69 38.99 5.05
C LEU A 263 -9.40 40.41 5.55
N GLU A 264 -8.14 40.83 5.59
CA GLU A 264 -7.74 42.19 5.97
C GLU A 264 -8.33 43.26 5.06
N ARG A 265 -8.38 43.03 3.74
CA ARG A 265 -9.05 43.92 2.78
C ARG A 265 -10.56 44.02 2.99
N LYS A 266 -11.22 42.95 3.45
CA LYS A 266 -12.66 42.98 3.80
C LYS A 266 -12.93 43.70 5.13
N HIS A 267 -11.91 43.79 5.99
CA HIS A 267 -12.00 44.46 7.30
C HIS A 267 -11.40 45.88 7.33
N SER A 268 -10.84 46.40 6.23
CA SER A 268 -10.36 47.78 6.17
C SER A 268 -11.52 48.78 6.17
N LEU A 269 -11.90 49.18 7.38
CA LEU A 269 -12.96 50.14 7.73
C LEU A 269 -12.65 51.60 7.31
N ASN A 270 -11.86 51.82 6.26
CA ASN A 270 -11.33 53.15 5.90
C ASN A 270 -11.81 53.73 4.56
N GLU A 271 -12.92 53.24 4.00
CA GLU A 271 -13.58 53.86 2.82
C GLU A 271 -14.97 54.47 3.13
N GLN A 272 -15.28 54.79 4.39
CA GLN A 272 -16.53 55.48 4.76
C GLN A 272 -16.35 56.75 5.61
N ARG A 273 -15.44 57.64 5.23
CA ARG A 273 -15.50 59.04 5.69
C ARG A 273 -15.20 60.02 4.58
#